data_AF-A0A2U8VLK5-F1
#
_entry.id   AF-A0A2U8VLK5-F1
#
_cell.length_a   1.000
_cell.length_b   1.000
_cell.length_c   1.000
_cell.angle_alpha   90.00
_cell.angle_beta   90.00
_cell.angle_gamma   90.00
#
_symmetry.space_group_name_H-M   'P 1'
#
loop_
_entity.id
_entity.type
_entity.pdbx_description
1 polymer ?
#
loop_
_entity_poly.entity_id
_entity_poly.type
_entity_poly.pdbx_seq_one_letter_code
_entity_poly.pdbx_strand_id
1 'polypeptide(L)'
;MQQDTPEVDRTARTIAENVCEAYMRQAQGGLNPQTEQTLLTRLAEAIRPEVPGGTPRDIIDAANAALDAWEQQQAGFHGPRVSALNRADGSVGMNAA
;
A
#
# COMPACT_ATOMS: atom_id res chain seq x y z
N MET A 1 4.38 28.05 -6.10
CA MET A 1 5.21 27.06 -6.82
C MET A 1 4.59 25.70 -6.56
N GLN A 2 4.06 25.02 -7.58
CA GLN A 2 3.24 23.79 -7.47
C GLN A 2 3.88 22.67 -8.31
N GLN A 3 5.11 22.27 -7.98
CA GLN A 3 5.85 21.23 -8.70
C GLN A 3 6.13 19.97 -7.88
N ASP A 4 5.74 19.91 -6.61
CA ASP A 4 5.89 18.71 -5.75
C ASP A 4 4.82 17.63 -6.02
N THR A 5 3.68 18.00 -6.62
CA THR A 5 2.55 17.09 -6.86
C THR A 5 2.90 15.83 -7.68
N PRO A 6 3.69 15.89 -8.79
CA PRO A 6 4.04 14.69 -9.56
C PRO A 6 5.06 13.78 -8.87
N GLU A 7 5.95 14.32 -8.04
CA GLU A 7 6.93 13.50 -7.32
C GLU A 7 6.26 12.76 -6.16
N VAL A 8 5.41 13.47 -5.40
CA VAL A 8 4.57 12.88 -4.34
C VAL A 8 3.69 11.75 -4.87
N ASP A 9 3.04 11.96 -6.02
CA ASP A 9 2.19 10.96 -6.65
C ASP A 9 2.98 9.74 -7.13
N ARG A 10 4.15 9.97 -7.74
CA ARG A 10 5.06 8.89 -8.15
C ARG A 10 5.53 8.07 -6.94
N THR A 11 5.97 8.71 -5.86
CA THR A 11 6.42 8.03 -4.65
C THR A 11 5.29 7.24 -4.00
N ALA A 12 4.09 7.82 -3.88
CA ALA A 12 2.93 7.12 -3.33
C ALA A 12 2.59 5.87 -4.15
N ARG A 13 2.63 5.99 -5.49
CA ARG A 13 2.40 4.88 -6.40
C ARG A 13 3.44 3.78 -6.25
N THR A 14 4.73 4.12 -6.22
CA THR A 14 5.79 3.12 -6.03
C THR A 14 5.65 2.37 -4.70
N ILE A 15 5.31 3.05 -3.62
CA ILE A 15 5.08 2.39 -2.33
C ILE A 15 3.84 1.48 -2.41
N ALA A 16 2.74 1.94 -3.02
CA ALA A 16 1.54 1.14 -3.22
C ALA A 16 1.81 -0.14 -4.03
N GLU A 17 2.61 -0.03 -5.11
CA GLU A 17 3.04 -1.16 -5.93
C GLU A 17 3.83 -2.17 -5.09
N ASN A 18 4.84 -1.72 -4.33
CA ASN A 18 5.63 -2.58 -3.47
C ASN A 18 4.80 -3.25 -2.36
N VAL A 19 3.84 -2.54 -1.77
CA VAL A 19 2.90 -3.09 -0.78
C VAL A 19 2.07 -4.19 -1.42
N CYS A 20 1.50 -3.93 -2.60
CA CYS A 20 0.65 -4.88 -3.31
C CYS A 20 1.44 -6.14 -3.72
N GLU A 21 2.64 -5.98 -4.27
CA GLU A 21 3.52 -7.10 -4.62
C GLU A 21 3.89 -7.96 -3.39
N ALA A 22 4.28 -7.32 -2.28
CA ALA A 22 4.60 -8.01 -1.04
C ALA A 22 3.38 -8.76 -0.48
N TYR A 23 2.21 -8.13 -0.55
CA TYR A 23 0.94 -8.72 -0.12
C TYR A 23 0.61 -9.96 -0.95
N MET A 24 0.69 -9.86 -2.28
CA MET A 24 0.39 -10.96 -3.20
C MET A 24 1.37 -12.13 -3.08
N ARG A 25 2.67 -11.85 -2.90
CA ARG A 25 3.68 -12.90 -2.66
C ARG A 25 3.35 -13.75 -1.44
N GLN A 26 2.79 -13.13 -0.40
CA GLN A 26 2.52 -13.82 0.87
C GLN A 26 1.10 -14.37 0.96
N ALA A 27 0.11 -13.77 0.29
CA ALA A 27 -1.27 -14.23 0.24
C ALA A 27 -1.49 -15.54 -0.56
N GLN A 28 -0.45 -16.07 -1.25
CA GLN A 28 -0.44 -17.33 -2.01
C GLN A 28 -1.60 -17.58 -3.00
N GLY A 29 -2.38 -16.54 -3.32
CA GLY A 29 -3.43 -16.55 -4.31
C GLY A 29 -3.30 -15.29 -5.14
N GLY A 30 -3.02 -15.44 -6.43
CA GLY A 30 -3.03 -14.30 -7.35
C GLY A 30 -4.41 -13.63 -7.30
N LEU A 31 -4.43 -12.31 -7.12
CA LEU A 31 -5.65 -11.55 -7.28
C LEU A 31 -6.01 -11.51 -8.75
N ASN A 32 -7.30 -11.45 -9.06
CA ASN A 32 -7.69 -11.10 -10.42
C ASN A 32 -7.16 -9.68 -10.74
N PRO A 33 -6.77 -9.40 -11.99
CA PRO A 33 -6.10 -8.14 -12.34
C PRO A 33 -6.95 -6.90 -12.05
N GLN A 34 -8.28 -7.02 -12.09
CA GLN A 34 -9.19 -5.91 -11.77
C GLN A 34 -9.18 -5.58 -10.27
N THR A 35 -9.14 -6.60 -9.42
CA THR A 35 -9.04 -6.50 -7.97
C THR A 35 -7.68 -5.97 -7.54
N GLU A 36 -6.60 -6.39 -8.21
CA GLU A 36 -5.25 -5.85 -8.02
C GLU A 36 -5.20 -4.34 -8.34
N GLN A 37 -5.71 -3.92 -9.51
CA GLN A 37 -5.76 -2.51 -9.90
C GLN A 37 -6.60 -1.67 -8.93
N THR A 38 -7.70 -2.22 -8.44
CA THR A 38 -8.54 -1.57 -7.43
C THR A 38 -7.76 -1.37 -6.13
N LEU A 39 -7.05 -2.41 -5.67
CA LEU A 39 -6.24 -2.35 -4.46
C LEU A 39 -5.09 -1.32 -4.60
N LEU A 40 -4.36 -1.35 -5.71
CA LEU A 40 -3.29 -0.39 -6.01
C LEU A 40 -3.78 1.06 -5.98
N THR A 41 -4.95 1.31 -6.56
CA THR A 41 -5.56 2.65 -6.58
C THR A 41 -5.87 3.10 -5.14
N ARG A 42 -6.53 2.25 -4.35
CA ARG A 42 -6.87 2.55 -2.95
C ARG A 42 -5.64 2.80 -2.09
N LEU A 43 -4.58 2.00 -2.27
CA LEU A 43 -3.31 2.16 -1.58
C LEU A 43 -2.65 3.50 -1.94
N ALA A 44 -2.55 3.83 -3.22
CA ALA A 44 -1.95 5.08 -3.66
C ALA A 44 -2.71 6.30 -3.12
N GLU A 45 -4.05 6.27 -3.14
CA GLU A 45 -4.88 7.34 -2.59
C GLU A 45 -4.69 7.52 -1.07
N ALA A 46 -4.55 6.43 -0.32
CA ALA A 46 -4.32 6.47 1.13
C ALA A 46 -2.89 6.93 1.50
N ILE A 47 -1.88 6.54 0.71
CA ILE A 47 -0.48 6.84 0.97
C ILE A 47 -0.12 8.27 0.55
N ARG A 48 -0.72 8.79 -0.53
CA ARG A 48 -0.43 10.12 -1.09
C ARG A 48 -0.39 11.27 -0.07
N PRO A 49 -1.36 11.44 0.86
CA PRO A 49 -1.30 12.50 1.87
C PRO A 49 -0.12 12.36 2.85
N GLU A 50 0.38 11.14 3.06
CA GLU A 50 1.43 10.84 4.05
C GLU A 50 2.85 10.95 3.48
N VAL A 51 3.01 11.06 2.16
CA VAL A 51 4.32 11.20 1.49
C VAL A 51 5.06 12.51 1.80
N PRO A 52 4.46 13.71 1.70
CA PRO A 52 5.20 14.97 1.84
C PRO A 52 5.63 15.30 3.28
N GLY A 53 5.14 14.59 4.29
CA GLY A 53 5.46 14.92 5.69
C GLY A 53 5.17 13.85 6.74
N GLY A 54 4.53 12.73 6.39
CA GLY A 54 4.28 11.64 7.32
C GLY A 54 5.58 10.95 7.73
N THR A 55 5.57 10.20 8.83
CA THR A 55 6.65 9.25 9.14
C THR A 55 6.45 7.94 8.37
N PRO A 56 7.46 7.05 8.29
CA PRO A 56 7.26 5.71 7.74
C PRO A 56 6.10 4.98 8.41
N ARG A 57 5.84 5.24 9.70
CA ARG A 57 4.74 4.64 10.45
C ARG A 57 3.38 5.12 9.97
N ASP A 58 3.24 6.40 9.62
CA ASP A 58 1.97 6.95 9.12
C ASP A 58 1.62 6.35 7.76
N ILE A 59 2.61 6.16 6.88
CA ILE A 59 2.40 5.44 5.61
C ILE A 59 1.99 3.98 5.85
N ILE A 60 2.64 3.30 6.81
CA ILE A 60 2.28 1.92 7.17
C ILE A 60 0.84 1.84 7.67
N ASP A 61 0.42 2.77 8.52
CA ASP A 61 -0.93 2.85 9.05
C ASP A 61 -1.96 3.08 7.92
N ALA A 62 -1.70 4.05 7.04
CA ALA A 62 -2.54 4.33 5.88
C ALA A 62 -2.65 3.13 4.91
N ALA A 63 -1.53 2.45 4.65
CA ALA A 63 -1.51 1.25 3.82
C ALA A 63 -2.32 0.09 4.44
N ASN A 64 -2.14 -0.15 5.75
CA ASN A 64 -2.89 -1.18 6.46
C ASN A 64 -4.39 -0.87 6.56
N ALA A 65 -4.76 0.40 6.73
CA ALA A 65 -6.16 0.83 6.73
C ALA A 65 -6.82 0.62 5.35
N ALA A 66 -6.09 0.87 4.26
CA ALA A 66 -6.57 0.60 2.91
C ALA A 66 -6.73 -0.91 2.64
N LEU A 67 -5.80 -1.74 3.12
CA LEU A 67 -5.90 -3.21 3.05
C LEU A 67 -7.13 -3.69 3.82
N ASP A 68 -7.30 -3.23 5.06
CA ASP A 68 -8.42 -3.61 5.91
C ASP A 68 -9.78 -3.25 5.29
N ALA A 69 -9.92 -2.01 4.80
CA ALA A 69 -11.15 -1.58 4.13
C ALA A 69 -11.44 -2.38 2.84
N TRP A 70 -10.41 -2.82 2.13
CA TRP A 70 -10.56 -3.67 0.94
C TRP A 70 -10.90 -5.13 1.32
N GLU A 71 -10.34 -5.67 2.39
CA GLU A 71 -10.67 -7.00 2.90
C GLU A 71 -12.07 -7.07 3.49
N GLN A 72 -12.55 -6.01 4.16
CA GLN A 72 -13.94 -5.93 4.59
C GLN A 72 -14.92 -6.05 3.42
N GLN A 73 -14.51 -5.68 2.21
CA GLN A 73 -15.29 -5.86 0.98
C GLN A 73 -15.12 -7.26 0.37
N GLN A 74 -14.09 -8.02 0.76
CA GLN A 74 -13.80 -9.37 0.28
C GLN A 74 -14.08 -10.41 1.37
N ALA A 75 -15.26 -11.04 1.30
CA ALA A 75 -15.82 -12.02 2.24
C ALA A 75 -14.81 -12.83 3.09
N GLY A 76 -14.37 -12.26 4.22
CA GLY A 76 -13.60 -12.94 5.27
C GLY A 76 -12.13 -13.23 4.96
N PHE A 77 -11.51 -12.53 4.00
CA PHE A 77 -10.07 -12.66 3.76
C PHE A 77 -9.29 -11.81 4.77
N HIS A 78 -8.46 -12.45 5.59
CA HIS A 78 -7.47 -11.78 6.43
C HIS A 78 -6.08 -12.10 5.87
N GLY A 79 -5.53 -11.12 5.18
CA GLY A 79 -4.24 -11.15 4.54
C GLY A 79 -3.15 -10.52 5.38
N PRO A 80 -1.91 -10.56 4.85
CA PRO A 80 -0.75 -10.03 5.54
C PRO A 80 -0.84 -8.53 5.76
N ARG A 81 -0.12 -8.04 6.77
CA ARG A 81 -0.08 -6.61 7.14
C ARG A 81 1.31 -6.04 6.97
N VAL A 82 1.40 -4.78 6.58
CA VAL A 82 2.67 -4.07 6.48
C VAL A 82 3.21 -3.87 7.89
N SER A 83 4.42 -4.39 8.14
CA SER A 83 5.13 -4.27 9.41
C SER A 83 6.32 -3.33 9.34
N ALA A 84 6.87 -3.12 8.13
CA ALA A 84 8.02 -2.26 7.92
C ALA A 84 7.94 -1.61 6.53
N LEU A 85 8.39 -0.36 6.45
CA LEU A 85 8.53 0.39 5.21
C LEU A 85 9.84 1.15 5.24
N ASN A 86 10.64 0.97 4.20
CA ASN A 86 11.80 1.80 3.95
C ASN A 86 11.46 2.83 2.87
N ARG A 87 11.29 4.10 3.26
CA ARG A 87 10.95 5.18 2.33
C ARG A 87 12.09 5.49 1.33
N ALA A 88 13.35 5.20 1.68
CA ALA A 88 14.49 5.55 0.83
C ALA A 88 14.57 4.67 -0.42
N ASP A 89 14.16 3.40 -0.31
CA ASP A 89 14.22 2.41 -1.39
C ASP A 89 12.82 1.91 -1.81
N GLY A 90 11.79 2.19 -1.01
CA GLY A 90 10.43 1.72 -1.23
C GLY A 90 10.17 0.31 -0.72
N SER A 91 11.17 -0.40 -0.19
CA SER A 91 11.05 -1.75 0.34
C SER A 91 9.98 -1.88 1.43
N VAL A 92 9.14 -2.91 1.32
CA VAL A 92 8.04 -3.21 2.26
C VAL A 92 8.24 -4.58 2.89
N GLY A 93 8.16 -4.64 4.22
CA GLY A 93 8.11 -5.88 4.99
C GLY A 93 6.69 -6.20 5.44
N MET A 94 6.25 -7.43 5.21
CA MET A 94 4.95 -7.94 5.63
C MET A 94 5.08 -8.85 6.85
N ASN A 95 4.12 -8.78 7.77
CA ASN A 95 3.92 -9.79 8.82
C ASN A 95 2.89 -10.82 8.33
N ALA A 96 3.11 -12.09 8.68
CA ALA A 96 2.13 -13.14 8.43
C ALA A 96 0.83 -12.84 9.20
N ALA A 97 -0.31 -13.14 8.57
CA ALA A 97 -1.61 -13.08 9.21
C ALA A 97 -1.75 -14.19 10.26
#